data_AF-A0A9E1WNF0-F1
#
_entry.id   AF-A0A9E1WNF0-F1
#
_cell.length_a   1.000
_cell.length_b   1.000
_cell.length_c   1.000
_cell.angle_alpha   90.00
_cell.angle_beta   90.00
_cell.angle_gamma   90.00
#
_symmetry.space_group_name_H-M   'P 1'
#
loop_
_entity.id
_entity.type
_entity.pdbx_description
1 polymer ?
#
loop_
_entity_poly.entity_id
_entity_poly.type
_entity_poly.pdbx_seq_one_letter_code
_entity_poly.pdbx_strand_id
1 'polypeptide(L)'
;MDSTVTIVDKKDELVDALLDWYDHNARVLPWRISPEAKIGGISPNPYHVWLSEIMLQQTTVVTVIPYFEKFIEAWPTIEKMAQADLDDILTAWAGLGYYARARNLYKCALYIAGELGGEFPTDYDDLLKLPGVGVYTAAAISSIVYDFPATVVDGNVERVLSRLFNITTPLPDSRPEIREYAELLTPDHRPGDYAQGLMDLGATICMPRVLKCESCPLHDDCKSSALGTAAELPARIRKKARQTRRGYAFWAEYDGKVWLRRRPEKGLLGGMMEVPSDEWVPSNSWDNFPTPRIPIIANWEILPGMVRHTFTHFHLELKIIRLDLEEMINLQEGEWCPVDEKDNYALPTVMKKIFNHVGEPLLDL
;
A
#
# COMPACT_ATOMS: atom_id res chain seq x y z
N MET A 1 1.82 34.25 22.93
CA MET A 1 1.63 33.11 23.84
C MET A 1 2.17 31.91 23.12
N ASP A 2 3.05 31.15 23.78
CA ASP A 2 3.74 30.02 23.19
C ASP A 2 2.70 28.98 22.71
N SER A 3 2.76 28.60 21.44
CA SER A 3 1.73 27.74 20.81
C SER A 3 1.58 26.40 21.52
N THR A 4 2.63 25.94 22.18
CA THR A 4 2.66 24.71 22.97
C THR A 4 1.84 24.81 24.25
N VAL A 5 1.85 25.97 24.93
CA VAL A 5 1.09 26.18 26.18
C VAL A 5 -0.41 26.13 25.90
N THR A 6 -0.89 26.76 24.82
CA THR A 6 -2.30 26.73 24.44
C THR A 6 -2.79 25.33 24.02
N ILE A 7 -1.90 24.45 23.57
CA ILE A 7 -2.26 23.08 23.17
C ILE A 7 -2.41 22.18 24.38
N VAL A 8 -1.50 22.29 25.35
CA VAL A 8 -1.59 21.54 26.60
C VAL A 8 -2.89 21.90 27.33
N ASP A 9 -3.27 23.18 27.34
CA ASP A 9 -4.49 23.66 27.99
C ASP A 9 -5.78 23.13 27.32
N LYS A 10 -5.73 22.79 26.03
CA LYS A 10 -6.88 22.31 25.25
C LYS A 10 -6.81 20.84 24.86
N LYS A 11 -5.82 20.10 25.34
CA LYS A 11 -5.59 18.70 24.96
C LYS A 11 -6.86 17.87 25.16
N ASP A 12 -7.40 17.92 26.38
CA ASP A 12 -8.54 17.08 26.76
C ASP A 12 -9.78 17.45 25.94
N GLU A 13 -10.07 18.75 25.76
CA GLU A 13 -11.19 19.22 24.92
C GLU A 13 -11.10 18.73 23.47
N LEU A 14 -9.91 18.79 22.86
CA LEU A 14 -9.67 18.33 21.49
C LEU A 14 -9.80 16.81 21.36
N VAL A 15 -9.25 16.07 22.33
CA VAL A 15 -9.30 14.61 22.36
C VAL A 15 -10.74 14.15 22.55
N ASP A 16 -11.46 14.71 23.53
CA ASP A 16 -12.84 14.35 23.85
C ASP A 16 -13.76 14.66 22.67
N ALA A 17 -13.64 15.84 22.05
CA ALA A 17 -14.42 16.18 20.86
C ALA A 17 -14.20 15.19 19.69
N LEU A 18 -12.96 14.71 19.51
CA LEU A 18 -12.66 13.70 18.50
C LEU A 18 -13.23 12.33 18.86
N LEU A 19 -13.08 11.89 20.11
CA LEU A 19 -13.57 10.60 20.59
C LEU A 19 -15.10 10.55 20.55
N ASP A 20 -15.78 11.60 20.99
CA ASP A 20 -17.23 11.74 20.91
C ASP A 20 -17.71 11.65 19.45
N TRP A 21 -17.01 12.31 18.54
CA TRP A 21 -17.31 12.17 17.12
C TRP A 21 -17.07 10.75 16.62
N TYR A 22 -15.95 10.11 17.01
CA TYR A 22 -15.61 8.76 16.58
C TYR A 22 -16.62 7.72 17.07
N ASP A 23 -17.13 7.85 18.29
CA ASP A 23 -18.13 6.95 18.86
C ASP A 23 -19.40 6.84 18.02
N HIS A 24 -19.76 7.92 17.33
CA HIS A 24 -20.96 7.98 16.46
C HIS A 24 -20.66 7.78 14.97
N ASN A 25 -19.40 7.95 14.55
CA ASN A 25 -19.03 8.03 13.13
C ASN A 25 -17.94 7.03 12.70
N ALA A 26 -17.49 6.15 13.61
CA ALA A 26 -16.48 5.13 13.33
C ALA A 26 -16.88 4.30 12.09
N ARG A 27 -15.96 4.18 11.13
CA ARG A 27 -16.21 3.37 9.94
C ARG A 27 -16.21 1.88 10.30
N VAL A 28 -17.21 1.18 9.80
CA VAL A 28 -17.27 -0.29 9.84
C VAL A 28 -16.31 -0.84 8.79
N LEU A 29 -15.24 -1.49 9.22
CA LEU A 29 -14.22 -2.11 8.36
C LEU A 29 -13.93 -3.54 8.83
N PRO A 30 -13.62 -4.49 7.93
CA PRO A 30 -13.48 -5.92 8.29
C PRO A 30 -12.42 -6.22 9.36
N TRP A 31 -11.41 -5.36 9.49
CA TRP A 31 -10.30 -5.51 10.44
C TRP A 31 -10.48 -4.70 11.74
N ARG A 32 -11.60 -3.97 11.90
CA ARG A 32 -11.84 -3.10 13.05
C ARG A 32 -12.93 -3.65 13.96
N ILE A 33 -12.78 -3.33 15.24
CA ILE A 33 -13.83 -3.44 16.26
C ILE A 33 -14.39 -2.03 16.47
N SER A 34 -15.73 -1.89 16.58
CA SER A 34 -16.36 -0.60 16.85
C SER A 34 -16.05 -0.12 18.27
N PRO A 35 -16.09 1.20 18.55
CA PRO A 35 -15.95 1.72 19.90
C PRO A 35 -16.90 1.07 20.91
N GLU A 36 -18.18 0.93 20.54
CA GLU A 36 -19.19 0.25 21.37
C GLU A 36 -18.81 -1.20 21.69
N ALA A 37 -18.37 -1.97 20.70
CA ALA A 37 -17.96 -3.35 20.90
C ALA A 37 -16.70 -3.45 21.79
N LYS A 38 -15.76 -2.52 21.64
CA LYS A 38 -14.54 -2.44 22.45
C LYS A 38 -14.86 -2.11 23.91
N ILE A 39 -15.75 -1.14 24.15
CA ILE A 39 -16.30 -0.84 25.49
C ILE A 39 -17.01 -2.08 26.08
N GLY A 40 -17.69 -2.86 25.23
CA GLY A 40 -18.29 -4.15 25.59
C GLY A 40 -17.30 -5.29 25.87
N GLY A 41 -15.99 -5.03 25.82
CA GLY A 41 -14.93 -5.99 26.14
C GLY A 41 -14.41 -6.81 24.96
N ILE A 42 -14.77 -6.45 23.71
CA ILE A 42 -14.24 -7.11 22.52
C ILE A 42 -12.91 -6.45 22.11
N SER A 43 -11.82 -7.19 22.19
CA SER A 43 -10.50 -6.70 21.76
C SER A 43 -10.28 -6.90 20.26
N PRO A 44 -9.59 -5.96 19.57
CA PRO A 44 -9.15 -6.17 18.20
C PRO A 44 -8.20 -7.37 18.09
N ASN A 45 -8.29 -8.12 16.99
CA ASN A 45 -7.37 -9.21 16.71
C ASN A 45 -6.03 -8.65 16.18
N PRO A 46 -4.87 -8.89 16.84
CA PRO A 46 -3.58 -8.38 16.39
C PRO A 46 -3.20 -8.83 14.98
N TYR A 47 -3.53 -10.06 14.59
CA TYR A 47 -3.30 -10.56 13.24
C TYR A 47 -4.06 -9.73 12.19
N HIS A 48 -5.32 -9.40 12.46
CA HIS A 48 -6.16 -8.62 11.55
C HIS A 48 -5.68 -7.18 11.45
N VAL A 49 -5.36 -6.56 12.58
CA VAL A 49 -4.84 -5.19 12.63
C VAL A 49 -3.52 -5.12 11.87
N TRP A 50 -2.54 -5.97 12.20
CA TRP A 50 -1.26 -6.02 11.51
C TRP A 50 -1.39 -6.22 10.00
N LEU A 51 -2.17 -7.22 9.56
CA LEU A 51 -2.38 -7.50 8.14
C LEU A 51 -2.96 -6.29 7.41
N SER A 52 -4.01 -5.68 7.98
CA SER A 52 -4.66 -4.51 7.40
C SER A 52 -3.72 -3.31 7.33
N GLU A 53 -2.92 -3.05 8.37
CA GLU A 53 -1.99 -1.94 8.42
C GLU A 53 -0.90 -2.08 7.35
N ILE A 54 -0.38 -3.29 7.12
CA ILE A 54 0.58 -3.54 6.03
C ILE A 54 -0.09 -3.36 4.66
N MET A 55 -1.33 -3.85 4.47
CA MET A 55 -2.07 -3.68 3.22
C MET A 55 -2.40 -2.21 2.92
N LEU A 56 -2.73 -1.41 3.93
CA LEU A 56 -3.10 0.01 3.80
C LEU A 56 -1.91 0.93 3.49
N GLN A 57 -0.67 0.47 3.65
CA GLN A 57 0.50 1.24 3.25
C GLN A 57 0.42 1.63 1.76
N GLN A 58 0.21 2.92 1.51
CA GLN A 58 0.07 3.50 0.15
C GLN A 58 -1.05 2.85 -0.69
N THR A 59 -2.05 2.26 -0.05
CA THR A 59 -3.20 1.62 -0.71
C THR A 59 -4.50 2.13 -0.08
N THR A 60 -5.56 2.30 -0.87
CA THR A 60 -6.82 2.86 -0.34
C THR A 60 -7.64 1.80 0.37
N VAL A 61 -8.43 2.20 1.38
CA VAL A 61 -9.31 1.30 2.14
C VAL A 61 -10.24 0.50 1.23
N VAL A 62 -10.89 1.15 0.25
CA VAL A 62 -11.80 0.49 -0.71
C VAL A 62 -11.09 -0.60 -1.51
N THR A 63 -9.82 -0.38 -1.86
CA THR A 63 -9.01 -1.40 -2.53
C THR A 63 -8.64 -2.53 -1.58
N VAL A 64 -8.35 -2.25 -0.31
CA VAL A 64 -7.87 -3.25 0.65
C VAL A 64 -8.97 -4.20 1.12
N ILE A 65 -10.22 -3.74 1.31
CA ILE A 65 -11.35 -4.56 1.80
C ILE A 65 -11.42 -5.96 1.16
N PRO A 66 -11.56 -6.08 -0.17
CA PRO A 66 -11.71 -7.40 -0.80
C PRO A 66 -10.43 -8.25 -0.73
N TYR A 67 -9.24 -7.64 -0.58
CA TYR A 67 -8.00 -8.41 -0.40
C TYR A 67 -7.89 -8.92 1.03
N PHE A 68 -8.20 -8.09 2.02
CA PHE A 68 -8.19 -8.49 3.41
C PHE A 68 -9.13 -9.67 3.64
N GLU A 69 -10.37 -9.59 3.14
CA GLU A 69 -11.35 -10.66 3.27
C GLU A 69 -10.86 -11.98 2.67
N LYS A 70 -10.30 -11.96 1.45
CA LYS A 70 -9.72 -13.14 0.81
C LYS A 70 -8.52 -13.70 1.59
N PHE A 71 -7.67 -12.84 2.13
CA PHE A 71 -6.52 -13.27 2.93
C PHE A 71 -6.97 -13.97 4.22
N ILE A 72 -7.96 -13.41 4.92
CA ILE A 72 -8.48 -14.03 6.14
C ILE A 72 -9.25 -15.32 5.83
N GLU A 73 -9.95 -15.39 4.70
CA GLU A 73 -10.62 -16.63 4.27
C GLU A 73 -9.61 -17.75 3.98
N ALA A 74 -8.53 -17.45 3.26
CA ALA A 74 -7.48 -18.42 2.93
C ALA A 74 -6.61 -18.78 4.15
N TRP A 75 -6.26 -17.77 4.96
CA TRP A 75 -5.35 -17.88 6.09
C TRP A 75 -5.96 -17.20 7.32
N PRO A 76 -6.88 -17.88 8.03
CA PRO A 76 -7.61 -17.27 9.14
C PRO A 76 -6.74 -17.00 10.38
N THR A 77 -5.55 -17.59 10.47
CA THR A 77 -4.61 -17.37 11.58
C THR A 77 -3.19 -17.17 11.07
N ILE A 78 -2.33 -16.61 11.94
CA ILE A 78 -0.92 -16.37 11.60
C ILE A 78 -0.18 -17.68 11.29
N GLU A 79 -0.52 -18.78 11.97
CA GLU A 79 0.06 -20.11 11.73
C GLU A 79 -0.39 -20.67 10.39
N LYS A 80 -1.66 -20.47 10.01
CA LYS A 80 -2.15 -20.85 8.69
C LYS A 80 -1.47 -20.07 7.58
N MET A 81 -1.23 -18.78 7.80
CA MET A 81 -0.47 -17.96 6.86
C MET A 81 0.99 -18.42 6.76
N ALA A 82 1.62 -18.76 7.89
CA ALA A 82 3.00 -19.25 7.94
C ALA A 82 3.19 -20.65 7.33
N GLN A 83 2.12 -21.43 7.19
CA GLN A 83 2.12 -22.74 6.52
C GLN A 83 1.91 -22.65 5.01
N ALA A 84 1.54 -21.47 4.48
CA ALA A 84 1.30 -21.26 3.06
C ALA A 84 2.60 -21.25 2.25
N ASP A 85 2.52 -21.51 0.95
CA ASP A 85 3.65 -21.23 0.08
C ASP A 85 3.75 -19.73 -0.18
N LEU A 86 4.99 -19.21 -0.29
CA LEU A 86 5.21 -17.79 -0.58
C LEU A 86 4.52 -17.38 -1.89
N ASP A 87 4.42 -18.29 -2.87
CA ASP A 87 3.78 -17.97 -4.13
C ASP A 87 2.28 -17.73 -3.99
N ASP A 88 1.59 -18.50 -3.15
CA ASP A 88 0.17 -18.28 -2.87
C ASP A 88 -0.04 -16.89 -2.25
N ILE A 89 0.83 -16.48 -1.32
CA ILE A 89 0.80 -15.15 -0.72
C ILE A 89 1.02 -14.06 -1.78
N LEU A 90 1.97 -14.25 -2.69
CA LEU A 90 2.27 -13.28 -3.76
C LEU A 90 1.14 -13.20 -4.80
N THR A 91 0.51 -14.34 -5.13
CA THR A 91 -0.65 -14.44 -6.01
C THR A 91 -1.85 -13.74 -5.38
N ALA A 92 -2.15 -14.00 -4.11
CA ALA A 92 -3.22 -13.30 -3.40
C ALA A 92 -2.95 -11.78 -3.27
N TRP A 93 -1.69 -11.37 -3.15
CA TRP A 93 -1.28 -9.96 -3.11
C TRP A 93 -1.26 -9.27 -4.49
N ALA A 94 -1.33 -10.04 -5.58
CA ALA A 94 -1.21 -9.52 -6.94
C ALA A 94 -2.28 -8.46 -7.25
N GLY A 95 -1.82 -7.22 -7.44
CA GLY A 95 -2.70 -6.06 -7.66
C GLY A 95 -2.66 -5.00 -6.56
N LEU A 96 -2.26 -5.35 -5.32
CA LEU A 96 -2.03 -4.36 -4.24
C LEU A 96 -0.76 -3.52 -4.45
N GLY A 97 0.16 -4.00 -5.29
CA GLY A 97 1.44 -3.34 -5.53
C GLY A 97 2.39 -3.37 -4.32
N TYR A 98 3.58 -2.80 -4.50
CA TYR A 98 4.64 -2.79 -3.48
C TYR A 98 4.93 -4.18 -2.89
N TYR A 99 5.24 -5.16 -3.74
CA TYR A 99 5.38 -6.59 -3.38
C TYR A 99 6.44 -6.92 -2.33
N ALA A 100 7.36 -6.00 -2.04
CA ALA A 100 8.24 -6.12 -0.89
C ALA A 100 7.45 -6.21 0.42
N ARG A 101 6.28 -5.56 0.52
CA ARG A 101 5.35 -5.68 1.65
C ARG A 101 4.89 -7.12 1.83
N ALA A 102 4.40 -7.77 0.78
CA ALA A 102 3.95 -9.17 0.84
C ALA A 102 5.06 -10.13 1.32
N ARG A 103 6.29 -9.95 0.80
CA ARG A 103 7.43 -10.79 1.21
C ARG A 103 7.83 -10.54 2.65
N ASN A 104 7.87 -9.28 3.10
CA ASN A 104 8.21 -8.97 4.49
C ASN A 104 7.09 -9.41 5.44
N LEU A 105 5.83 -9.25 5.03
CA LEU A 105 4.65 -9.77 5.73
C LEU A 105 4.78 -11.28 5.94
N TYR A 106 5.07 -12.04 4.88
CA TYR A 106 5.27 -13.49 4.99
C TYR A 106 6.45 -13.86 5.89
N LYS A 107 7.59 -13.18 5.77
CA LYS A 107 8.75 -13.38 6.68
C LYS A 107 8.39 -13.11 8.13
N CYS A 108 7.59 -12.09 8.39
CA CYS A 108 7.11 -11.76 9.72
C CYS A 108 6.12 -12.81 10.24
N ALA A 109 5.23 -13.34 9.38
CA ALA A 109 4.32 -14.42 9.76
C ALA A 109 5.10 -15.68 10.17
N LEU A 110 6.11 -16.06 9.40
CA LEU A 110 7.02 -17.16 9.75
C LEU A 110 7.70 -16.93 11.10
N TYR A 111 8.20 -15.71 11.34
CA TYR A 111 8.85 -15.35 12.59
C TYR A 111 7.89 -15.42 13.79
N ILE A 112 6.68 -14.87 13.67
CA ILE A 112 5.69 -14.88 14.75
C ILE A 112 5.23 -16.31 15.05
N ALA A 113 4.87 -17.08 14.02
CA ALA A 113 4.39 -18.45 14.21
C ALA A 113 5.49 -19.40 14.73
N GLY A 114 6.74 -19.20 14.32
CA GLY A 114 7.87 -20.04 14.70
C GLY A 114 8.51 -19.62 16.02
N GLU A 115 9.09 -18.41 16.05
CA GLU A 115 9.94 -17.95 17.15
C GLU A 115 9.13 -17.41 18.33
N LEU A 116 7.92 -16.89 18.08
CA LEU A 116 7.03 -16.31 19.11
C LEU A 116 5.82 -17.19 19.43
N GLY A 117 5.77 -18.41 18.89
CA GLY A 117 4.70 -19.37 19.18
C GLY A 117 3.30 -18.94 18.72
N GLY A 118 3.20 -18.07 17.71
CA GLY A 118 1.93 -17.54 17.19
C GLY A 118 1.44 -16.26 17.88
N GLU A 119 2.14 -15.78 18.91
CA GLU A 119 1.72 -14.62 19.69
C GLU A 119 2.41 -13.34 19.20
N PHE A 120 1.61 -12.29 18.99
CA PHE A 120 2.15 -10.97 18.68
C PHE A 120 2.71 -10.33 19.96
N PRO A 121 3.89 -9.69 19.91
CA PRO A 121 4.39 -8.90 21.03
C PRO A 121 3.39 -7.81 21.44
N THR A 122 3.35 -7.50 22.73
CA THR A 122 2.43 -6.50 23.28
C THR A 122 3.06 -5.11 23.41
N ASP A 123 4.37 -5.05 23.61
CA ASP A 123 5.12 -3.81 23.76
C ASP A 123 5.59 -3.25 22.41
N TYR A 124 5.71 -1.93 22.37
CA TYR A 124 6.11 -1.21 21.16
C TYR A 124 7.50 -1.58 20.66
N ASP A 125 8.47 -1.79 21.57
CA ASP A 125 9.87 -2.03 21.20
C ASP A 125 10.06 -3.42 20.58
N ASP A 126 9.34 -4.44 21.04
CA ASP A 126 9.35 -5.77 20.44
C ASP A 126 8.54 -5.82 19.14
N LEU A 127 7.42 -5.08 19.05
CA LEU A 127 6.70 -4.91 17.78
C LEU A 127 7.59 -4.29 16.70
N LEU A 128 8.47 -3.34 17.07
CA LEU A 128 9.40 -2.69 16.14
C LEU A 128 10.51 -3.64 15.62
N LYS A 129 10.79 -4.74 16.32
CA LYS A 129 11.77 -5.75 15.89
C LYS A 129 11.22 -6.70 14.83
N LEU A 130 9.90 -6.72 14.63
CA LEU A 130 9.25 -7.61 13.67
C LEU A 130 9.64 -7.27 12.21
N PRO A 131 9.89 -8.27 11.35
CA PRO A 131 10.24 -8.03 9.95
C PRO A 131 9.21 -7.18 9.20
N GLY A 132 9.64 -6.04 8.63
CA GLY A 132 8.75 -5.16 7.86
C GLY A 132 7.79 -4.32 8.70
N VAL A 133 7.85 -4.40 10.02
CA VAL A 133 7.15 -3.50 10.93
C VAL A 133 8.05 -2.30 11.20
N GLY A 134 7.55 -1.10 10.88
CA GLY A 134 8.22 0.16 11.19
C GLY A 134 7.49 0.93 12.29
N VAL A 135 8.03 2.09 12.67
CA VAL A 135 7.50 2.99 13.71
C VAL A 135 5.98 3.17 13.63
N TYR A 136 5.46 3.44 12.42
CA TYR A 136 4.02 3.60 12.20
C TYR A 136 3.22 2.34 12.57
N THR A 137 3.59 1.18 12.00
CA THR A 137 2.84 -0.07 12.20
C THR A 137 2.98 -0.57 13.64
N ALA A 138 4.15 -0.42 14.27
CA ALA A 138 4.34 -0.74 15.69
C ALA A 138 3.43 0.14 16.57
N ALA A 139 3.38 1.46 16.33
CA ALA A 139 2.50 2.35 17.08
C ALA A 139 1.01 2.03 16.84
N ALA A 140 0.63 1.71 15.60
CA ALA A 140 -0.73 1.34 15.26
C ALA A 140 -1.18 0.08 15.98
N ILE A 141 -0.38 -0.99 15.96
CA ILE A 141 -0.71 -2.23 16.68
C ILE A 141 -0.75 -1.97 18.19
N SER A 142 0.28 -1.32 18.74
CA SER A 142 0.41 -1.04 20.17
C SER A 142 -0.79 -0.24 20.72
N SER A 143 -1.23 0.79 20.00
CA SER A 143 -2.39 1.61 20.41
C SER A 143 -3.73 0.93 20.14
N ILE A 144 -3.94 0.35 18.96
CA ILE A 144 -5.25 -0.18 18.57
C ILE A 144 -5.58 -1.47 19.34
N VAL A 145 -4.62 -2.38 19.45
CA VAL A 145 -4.84 -3.72 20.02
C VAL A 145 -4.68 -3.70 21.53
N TYR A 146 -3.64 -3.03 22.02
CA TYR A 146 -3.22 -3.12 23.42
C TYR A 146 -3.46 -1.84 24.22
N ASP A 147 -4.07 -0.82 23.62
CA ASP A 147 -4.39 0.47 24.24
C ASP A 147 -3.19 1.16 24.93
N PHE A 148 -1.98 0.93 24.42
CA PHE A 148 -0.82 1.71 24.83
C PHE A 148 -0.84 3.09 24.16
N PRO A 149 -0.39 4.17 24.86
CA PRO A 149 -0.37 5.53 24.34
C PRO A 149 0.75 5.76 23.31
N ALA A 150 0.74 4.96 22.24
CA ALA A 150 1.68 5.06 21.13
C ALA A 150 1.16 6.03 20.07
N THR A 151 1.98 7.02 19.71
CA THR A 151 1.60 8.06 18.75
C THR A 151 1.61 7.55 17.31
N VAL A 152 0.41 7.45 16.72
CA VAL A 152 0.22 6.98 15.34
C VAL A 152 0.11 8.16 14.38
N VAL A 153 1.01 8.24 13.39
CA VAL A 153 1.01 9.32 12.39
C VAL A 153 1.10 8.74 10.98
N ASP A 154 -0.03 8.71 10.27
CA ASP A 154 -0.11 8.43 8.84
C ASP A 154 -0.29 9.72 8.01
N GLY A 155 -0.47 9.59 6.70
CA GLY A 155 -0.72 10.75 5.84
C GLY A 155 -2.07 11.46 6.08
N ASN A 156 -3.03 10.82 6.75
CA ASN A 156 -4.27 11.46 7.19
C ASN A 156 -4.04 12.30 8.44
N VAL A 157 -3.40 11.73 9.45
CA VAL A 157 -2.98 12.42 10.67
C VAL A 157 -2.05 13.58 10.36
N GLU A 158 -1.03 13.38 9.51
CA GLU A 158 -0.13 14.45 9.05
C GLU A 158 -0.95 15.65 8.52
N ARG A 159 -2.00 15.38 7.72
CA ARG A 159 -2.83 16.44 7.15
C ARG A 159 -3.74 17.10 8.17
N VAL A 160 -4.39 16.32 9.04
CA VAL A 160 -5.27 16.85 10.09
C VAL A 160 -4.47 17.77 11.00
N LEU A 161 -3.34 17.31 11.52
CA LEU A 161 -2.50 18.09 12.44
C LEU A 161 -1.86 19.30 11.76
N SER A 162 -1.42 19.16 10.50
CA SER A 162 -0.91 20.32 9.74
C SER A 162 -1.95 21.43 9.62
N ARG A 163 -3.24 21.09 9.49
CA ARG A 163 -4.34 22.07 9.38
C ARG A 163 -4.78 22.58 10.75
N LEU A 164 -4.90 21.70 11.74
CA LEU A 164 -5.26 22.06 13.12
C LEU A 164 -4.29 23.12 13.66
N PHE A 165 -3.00 22.94 13.40
CA PHE A 165 -1.94 23.83 13.91
C PHE A 165 -1.40 24.84 12.89
N ASN A 166 -1.94 24.86 11.66
CA ASN A 166 -1.50 25.72 10.57
C ASN A 166 0.01 25.65 10.29
N ILE A 167 0.52 24.42 10.16
CA ILE A 167 1.93 24.13 9.87
C ILE A 167 2.19 24.37 8.38
N THR A 168 2.85 25.48 8.07
CA THR A 168 3.13 25.90 6.69
C THR A 168 4.43 25.32 6.12
N THR A 169 5.29 24.77 6.98
CA THR A 169 6.53 24.11 6.56
C THR A 169 6.20 22.93 5.63
N PRO A 170 6.76 22.88 4.40
CA PRO A 170 6.43 21.82 3.46
C PRO A 170 6.89 20.44 3.91
N LEU A 171 6.10 19.40 3.62
CA LEU A 171 6.54 18.01 3.74
C LEU A 171 7.69 17.73 2.75
N PRO A 172 8.75 17.01 3.18
CA PRO A 172 8.83 16.21 4.42
C PRO A 172 9.36 16.94 5.66
N ASP A 173 9.77 18.21 5.52
CA ASP A 173 10.53 18.93 6.56
C ASP A 173 9.69 19.25 7.81
N SER A 174 8.36 19.30 7.68
CA SER A 174 7.42 19.48 8.80
C SER A 174 7.15 18.23 9.64
N ARG A 175 7.66 17.05 9.26
CA ARG A 175 7.37 15.80 10.00
C ARG A 175 7.77 15.82 11.48
N PRO A 176 8.94 16.36 11.87
CA PRO A 176 9.30 16.45 13.28
C PRO A 176 8.30 17.29 14.08
N GLU A 177 7.91 18.46 13.56
CA GLU A 177 6.93 19.35 14.20
C GLU A 177 5.53 18.71 14.29
N ILE A 178 5.07 18.06 13.22
CA ILE A 178 3.80 17.31 13.22
C ILE A 178 3.83 16.21 14.29
N ARG A 179 4.95 15.50 14.42
CA ARG A 179 5.11 14.43 15.40
C ARG A 179 5.07 14.97 16.83
N GLU A 180 5.74 16.09 17.11
CA GLU A 180 5.70 16.74 18.43
C GLU A 180 4.27 17.07 18.85
N TYR A 181 3.47 17.66 17.95
CA TYR A 181 2.06 17.91 18.23
C TYR A 181 1.23 16.62 18.40
N ALA A 182 1.53 15.59 17.61
CA ALA A 182 0.85 14.29 17.74
C ALA A 182 1.15 13.64 19.09
N GLU A 183 2.39 13.71 19.56
CA GLU A 183 2.83 13.17 20.86
C GLU A 183 2.14 13.93 22.01
N LEU A 184 2.08 15.26 21.93
CA LEU A 184 1.38 16.08 22.93
C LEU A 184 -0.11 15.72 23.03
N LEU A 185 -0.78 15.52 21.90
CA LEU A 185 -2.21 15.19 21.87
C LEU A 185 -2.52 13.72 22.14
N THR A 186 -1.57 12.80 22.02
CA THR A 186 -1.84 11.37 22.25
C THR A 186 -2.35 11.17 23.68
N PRO A 187 -3.57 10.66 23.88
CA PRO A 187 -4.14 10.51 25.22
C PRO A 187 -3.70 9.19 25.86
N ASP A 188 -3.69 9.16 27.19
CA ASP A 188 -3.50 7.91 27.95
C ASP A 188 -4.78 7.07 27.98
N HIS A 189 -5.95 7.69 27.77
CA HIS A 189 -7.23 7.02 27.69
C HIS A 189 -7.63 6.79 26.23
N ARG A 190 -8.06 5.57 25.89
CA ARG A 190 -8.50 5.18 24.53
C ARG A 190 -7.55 5.60 23.38
N PRO A 191 -6.22 5.42 23.50
CA PRO A 191 -5.28 5.88 22.47
C PRO A 191 -5.51 5.25 21.09
N GLY A 192 -5.94 3.98 21.05
CA GLY A 192 -6.27 3.31 19.80
C GLY A 192 -7.46 3.93 19.08
N ASP A 193 -8.50 4.29 19.83
CA ASP A 193 -9.72 4.91 19.28
C ASP A 193 -9.42 6.34 18.83
N TYR A 194 -8.61 7.09 19.60
CA TYR A 194 -8.12 8.41 19.21
C TYR A 194 -7.33 8.35 17.88
N ALA A 195 -6.40 7.40 17.75
CA ALA A 195 -5.63 7.21 16.53
C ALA A 195 -6.53 6.89 15.33
N GLN A 196 -7.48 5.96 15.49
CA GLN A 196 -8.44 5.62 14.43
C GLN A 196 -9.39 6.78 14.11
N GLY A 197 -9.79 7.55 15.12
CA GLY A 197 -10.60 8.76 15.00
C GLY A 197 -9.93 9.81 14.12
N LEU A 198 -8.64 10.09 14.34
CA LEU A 198 -7.88 11.01 13.48
C LEU A 198 -7.78 10.50 12.03
N MET A 199 -7.55 9.20 11.84
CA MET A 199 -7.51 8.59 10.52
C MET A 199 -8.85 8.72 9.80
N ASP A 200 -9.95 8.46 10.49
CA ASP A 200 -11.31 8.53 9.95
C ASP A 200 -11.72 9.97 9.67
N LEU A 201 -11.38 10.90 10.55
CA LEU A 201 -11.57 12.33 10.36
C LEU A 201 -10.84 12.79 9.10
N GLY A 202 -9.57 12.43 8.95
CA GLY A 202 -8.79 12.74 7.76
C GLY A 202 -9.37 12.11 6.50
N ALA A 203 -9.87 10.88 6.58
CA ALA A 203 -10.41 10.15 5.44
C ALA A 203 -11.78 10.65 4.97
N THR A 204 -12.62 11.23 5.85
CA THR A 204 -14.04 11.49 5.56
C THR A 204 -14.48 12.95 5.67
N ILE A 205 -13.79 13.76 6.49
CA ILE A 205 -14.12 15.17 6.77
C ILE A 205 -12.99 16.09 6.32
N CYS A 206 -11.79 15.90 6.87
CA CYS A 206 -10.60 16.69 6.60
C CYS A 206 -9.87 16.14 5.36
N MET A 207 -10.59 15.99 4.24
CA MET A 207 -10.05 15.37 3.02
C MET A 207 -9.12 16.32 2.25
N PRO A 208 -8.26 15.80 1.34
CA PRO A 208 -7.30 16.63 0.61
C PRO A 208 -7.91 17.72 -0.28
N ARG A 209 -9.08 17.49 -0.89
CA ARG A 209 -9.70 18.40 -1.87
C ARG A 209 -11.06 18.92 -1.48
N VAL A 210 -11.87 18.11 -0.81
CA VAL A 210 -13.24 18.45 -0.42
C VAL A 210 -13.28 18.55 1.10
N LEU A 211 -13.12 19.77 1.60
CA LEU A 211 -13.13 20.04 3.04
C LEU A 211 -14.57 20.12 3.54
N LYS A 212 -14.89 19.42 4.63
CA LYS A 212 -16.19 19.52 5.30
C LYS A 212 -16.04 20.18 6.68
N CYS A 213 -15.38 21.35 6.72
CA CYS A 213 -14.99 22.03 7.96
C CYS A 213 -16.16 22.25 8.92
N GLU A 214 -17.34 22.62 8.43
CA GLU A 214 -18.55 22.83 9.25
C GLU A 214 -19.02 21.58 10.03
N SER A 215 -18.60 20.38 9.59
CA SER A 215 -18.93 19.10 10.24
C SER A 215 -17.73 18.51 10.99
N CYS A 216 -16.63 19.25 11.10
CA CYS A 216 -15.42 18.80 11.78
C CYS A 216 -15.56 19.01 13.30
N PRO A 217 -15.37 17.98 14.14
CA PRO A 217 -15.43 18.14 15.59
C PRO A 217 -14.35 19.08 16.13
N LEU A 218 -13.25 19.26 15.38
CA LEU A 218 -12.13 20.14 15.74
C LEU A 218 -12.23 21.52 15.09
N HIS A 219 -13.40 21.90 14.55
CA HIS A 219 -13.56 23.10 13.74
C HIS A 219 -13.16 24.37 14.49
N ASP A 220 -13.66 24.55 15.71
CA ASP A 220 -13.55 25.80 16.47
C ASP A 220 -12.11 26.08 16.92
N ASP A 221 -11.28 25.04 17.02
CA ASP A 221 -9.87 25.12 17.38
C ASP A 221 -8.92 25.02 16.18
N CYS A 222 -9.45 24.77 14.97
CA CYS A 222 -8.64 24.61 13.76
C CYS A 222 -8.11 25.96 13.27
N LYS A 223 -6.80 26.19 13.49
CA LYS A 223 -6.13 27.43 13.06
C LYS A 223 -6.27 27.66 11.56
N SER A 224 -6.13 26.62 10.73
CA SER A 224 -6.29 26.78 9.29
C SER A 224 -7.73 26.98 8.83
N SER A 225 -8.74 26.59 9.64
CA SER A 225 -10.14 26.94 9.37
C SER A 225 -10.34 28.45 9.60
N ALA A 226 -9.92 28.95 10.77
CA ALA A 226 -10.01 30.36 11.12
C ALA A 226 -9.24 31.29 10.15
N LEU A 227 -8.10 30.80 9.62
CA LEU A 227 -7.26 31.55 8.68
C LEU A 227 -7.63 31.32 7.20
N GLY A 228 -8.52 30.37 6.89
CA GLY A 228 -8.89 30.03 5.51
C GLY A 228 -7.78 29.33 4.69
N THR A 229 -6.77 28.75 5.34
CA THR A 229 -5.58 28.14 4.69
C THR A 229 -5.67 26.62 4.56
N ALA A 230 -6.74 25.97 5.04
CA ALA A 230 -6.83 24.51 5.14
C ALA A 230 -6.66 23.79 3.79
N ALA A 231 -7.11 24.39 2.68
CA ALA A 231 -6.99 23.82 1.34
C ALA A 231 -5.54 23.72 0.83
N GLU A 232 -4.64 24.55 1.37
CA GLU A 232 -3.24 24.61 0.96
C GLU A 232 -2.35 23.66 1.76
N LEU A 233 -2.87 23.14 2.88
CA LEU A 233 -2.13 22.30 3.81
C LEU A 233 -2.51 20.81 3.73
N PRO A 234 -1.54 19.90 3.93
CA PRO A 234 -0.13 20.17 4.19
C PRO A 234 0.58 20.67 2.94
N ALA A 235 1.45 21.67 3.12
CA ALA A 235 2.33 22.10 2.05
C ALA A 235 3.24 20.94 1.62
N ARG A 236 3.53 20.82 0.31
CA ARG A 236 4.35 19.72 -0.23
C ARG A 236 5.37 20.27 -1.20
N ILE A 237 6.62 19.81 -1.08
CA ILE A 237 7.63 20.08 -2.09
C ILE A 237 7.17 19.50 -3.44
N ARG A 238 7.26 20.32 -4.49
CA ARG A 238 6.90 19.92 -5.85
C ARG A 238 7.78 18.75 -6.29
N LYS A 239 7.16 17.62 -6.62
CA LYS A 239 7.88 16.45 -7.16
C LYS A 239 8.38 16.76 -8.58
N LYS A 240 9.60 16.28 -8.90
CA LYS A 240 10.12 16.27 -10.27
C LYS A 240 9.21 15.44 -11.17
N ALA A 241 9.13 15.80 -12.44
CA ALA A 241 8.43 15.00 -13.44
C ALA A 241 9.02 13.58 -13.48
N ARG A 242 8.15 12.58 -13.58
CA ARG A 242 8.56 11.18 -13.70
C ARG A 242 9.14 10.95 -15.09
N GLN A 243 10.28 10.30 -15.16
CA GLN A 243 10.88 9.90 -16.43
C GLN A 243 10.09 8.75 -17.07
N THR A 244 10.05 8.69 -18.40
CA THR A 244 9.54 7.54 -19.13
C THR A 244 10.67 6.56 -19.43
N ARG A 245 10.46 5.29 -19.07
CA ARG A 245 11.29 4.16 -19.45
C ARG A 245 10.57 3.34 -20.51
N ARG A 246 11.35 2.77 -21.43
CA ARG A 246 10.84 1.97 -22.55
C ARG A 246 11.57 0.63 -22.62
N GLY A 247 10.93 -0.36 -23.22
CA GLY A 247 11.50 -1.68 -23.46
C GLY A 247 10.58 -2.56 -24.30
N TYR A 248 11.07 -3.70 -24.76
CA TYR A 248 10.25 -4.71 -25.43
C TYR A 248 9.94 -5.85 -24.46
N ALA A 249 8.72 -6.36 -24.51
CA ALA A 249 8.34 -7.61 -23.85
C ALA A 249 8.18 -8.72 -24.90
N PHE A 250 8.66 -9.91 -24.60
CA PHE A 250 8.72 -11.04 -25.53
C PHE A 250 7.65 -12.07 -25.16
N TRP A 251 6.60 -12.12 -25.96
CA TRP A 251 5.51 -13.08 -25.82
C TRP A 251 5.83 -14.34 -26.61
N ALA A 252 6.31 -15.36 -25.91
CA ALA A 252 6.50 -16.72 -26.44
C ALA A 252 5.31 -17.58 -26.02
N GLU A 253 4.49 -17.99 -26.99
CA GLU A 253 3.32 -18.84 -26.76
C GLU A 253 3.38 -20.06 -27.66
N TYR A 254 3.06 -21.22 -27.11
CA TYR A 254 2.94 -22.48 -27.83
C TYR A 254 1.90 -23.37 -27.14
N ASP A 255 1.00 -23.97 -27.92
CA ASP A 255 -0.06 -24.88 -27.42
C ASP A 255 -0.88 -24.31 -26.24
N GLY A 256 -1.31 -23.05 -26.36
CA GLY A 256 -2.10 -22.35 -25.33
C GLY A 256 -1.34 -22.00 -24.05
N LYS A 257 -0.02 -22.21 -24.02
CA LYS A 257 0.85 -21.87 -22.88
C LYS A 257 1.79 -20.74 -23.26
N VAL A 258 2.07 -19.86 -22.31
CA VAL A 258 3.03 -18.76 -22.43
C VAL A 258 4.24 -19.03 -21.55
N TRP A 259 5.44 -18.69 -22.06
CA TRP A 259 6.65 -18.75 -21.27
C TRP A 259 6.73 -17.57 -20.30
N LEU A 260 6.76 -17.86 -19.00
CA LEU A 260 6.97 -16.89 -17.94
C LEU A 260 8.27 -17.19 -17.19
N ARG A 261 8.84 -16.17 -16.56
CA ARG A 261 9.95 -16.34 -15.62
C ARG A 261 9.70 -15.64 -14.30
N ARG A 262 10.34 -16.13 -13.25
CA ARG A 262 10.32 -15.45 -11.94
C ARG A 262 11.40 -14.37 -11.88
N ARG A 263 11.01 -13.16 -11.51
CA ARG A 263 11.95 -12.05 -11.29
C ARG A 263 12.78 -12.31 -10.01
N PRO A 264 14.06 -11.90 -9.98
CA PRO A 264 14.86 -11.96 -8.76
C PRO A 264 14.16 -11.30 -7.56
N GLU A 265 14.36 -11.81 -6.34
CA GLU A 265 13.67 -11.30 -5.16
C GLU A 265 13.97 -9.82 -4.85
N LYS A 266 15.16 -9.35 -5.23
CA LYS A 266 15.61 -7.98 -5.02
C LYS A 266 15.34 -7.13 -6.26
N GLY A 267 14.88 -5.90 -6.02
CA GLY A 267 14.62 -4.92 -7.08
C GLY A 267 13.16 -4.80 -7.47
N LEU A 268 12.92 -4.20 -8.63
CA LEU A 268 11.58 -3.87 -9.10
C LEU A 268 10.77 -5.13 -9.41
N LEU A 269 9.55 -5.19 -8.87
CA LEU A 269 8.64 -6.35 -8.97
C LEU A 269 9.28 -7.66 -8.50
N GLY A 270 10.20 -7.60 -7.52
CA GLY A 270 11.00 -8.77 -7.16
C GLY A 270 10.15 -9.94 -6.65
N GLY A 271 10.49 -11.15 -7.06
CA GLY A 271 9.79 -12.40 -6.73
C GLY A 271 8.51 -12.66 -7.53
N MET A 272 8.03 -11.71 -8.33
CA MET A 272 6.84 -11.86 -9.16
C MET A 272 7.15 -12.58 -10.47
N MET A 273 6.14 -13.22 -11.06
CA MET A 273 6.20 -13.79 -12.41
C MET A 273 6.14 -12.68 -13.46
N GLU A 274 6.80 -12.90 -14.60
CA GLU A 274 6.81 -11.95 -15.71
C GLU A 274 6.82 -12.60 -17.09
N VAL A 275 6.27 -11.85 -18.05
CA VAL A 275 6.64 -12.00 -19.45
C VAL A 275 8.06 -11.44 -19.61
N PRO A 276 9.03 -12.22 -20.11
CA PRO A 276 10.40 -11.75 -20.28
C PRO A 276 10.46 -10.44 -21.06
N SER A 277 11.36 -9.54 -20.66
CA SER A 277 11.54 -8.25 -21.32
C SER A 277 13.01 -7.84 -21.36
N ASP A 278 13.31 -6.90 -22.25
CA ASP A 278 14.55 -6.13 -22.21
C ASP A 278 14.64 -5.30 -20.92
N GLU A 279 15.84 -4.75 -20.67
CA GLU A 279 16.01 -3.73 -19.64
C GLU A 279 15.15 -2.50 -19.94
N TRP A 280 14.44 -1.99 -18.93
CA TRP A 280 13.62 -0.79 -19.07
C TRP A 280 14.47 0.45 -18.89
N VAL A 281 14.92 1.02 -20.00
CA VAL A 281 15.84 2.17 -19.99
C VAL A 281 15.10 3.48 -20.23
N PRO A 282 15.57 4.59 -19.63
CA PRO A 282 15.06 5.90 -19.95
C PRO A 282 15.12 6.26 -21.43
N SER A 283 14.05 6.87 -21.94
CA SER A 283 14.01 7.35 -23.32
C SER A 283 13.03 8.53 -23.47
N ASN A 284 13.27 9.39 -24.46
CA ASN A 284 12.37 10.49 -24.81
C ASN A 284 11.35 10.12 -25.91
N SER A 285 11.73 9.27 -26.88
CA SER A 285 10.83 8.78 -27.94
C SER A 285 11.15 7.33 -28.35
N TRP A 286 10.18 6.64 -28.94
CA TRP A 286 10.38 5.37 -29.62
C TRP A 286 11.23 5.50 -30.89
N ASP A 287 11.27 6.68 -31.52
CA ASP A 287 12.01 6.90 -32.77
C ASP A 287 13.53 6.69 -32.62
N ASN A 288 14.05 6.91 -31.40
CA ASN A 288 15.46 6.74 -31.05
C ASN A 288 15.68 5.54 -30.13
N PHE A 289 14.68 4.66 -29.98
CA PHE A 289 14.84 3.48 -29.15
C PHE A 289 15.47 2.35 -29.98
N PRO A 290 16.45 1.61 -29.43
CA PRO A 290 17.10 0.52 -30.15
C PRO A 290 16.10 -0.48 -30.73
N THR A 291 16.49 -1.12 -31.83
CA THR A 291 15.77 -2.30 -32.32
C THR A 291 15.82 -3.41 -31.27
N PRO A 292 14.77 -4.24 -31.18
CA PRO A 292 14.73 -5.29 -30.17
C PRO A 292 15.81 -6.34 -30.42
N ARG A 293 16.40 -6.84 -29.33
CA ARG A 293 17.32 -7.98 -29.38
C ARG A 293 16.53 -9.24 -29.02
N ILE A 294 16.15 -10.01 -30.04
CA ILE A 294 15.38 -11.23 -29.83
C ILE A 294 16.28 -12.26 -29.10
N PRO A 295 15.82 -12.82 -27.97
CA PRO A 295 16.65 -13.71 -27.16
C PRO A 295 16.83 -15.11 -27.77
N ILE A 296 16.05 -15.44 -28.80
CA ILE A 296 16.01 -16.75 -29.45
C ILE A 296 15.98 -16.61 -30.97
N ILE A 297 16.24 -17.70 -31.69
CA ILE A 297 16.04 -17.78 -33.13
C ILE A 297 14.58 -18.18 -33.38
N ALA A 298 13.75 -17.23 -33.79
CA ALA A 298 12.36 -17.43 -34.15
C ALA A 298 11.90 -16.33 -35.13
N ASN A 299 10.84 -16.60 -35.88
CA ASN A 299 10.09 -15.53 -36.54
C ASN A 299 9.38 -14.69 -35.47
N TRP A 300 9.20 -13.40 -35.74
CA TRP A 300 8.59 -12.50 -34.78
C TRP A 300 7.93 -11.30 -35.45
N GLU A 301 6.96 -10.74 -34.75
CA GLU A 301 6.30 -9.49 -35.12
C GLU A 301 6.16 -8.58 -33.90
N ILE A 302 6.14 -7.26 -34.13
CA ILE A 302 5.74 -6.31 -33.10
C ILE A 302 4.23 -6.12 -33.21
N LEU A 303 3.51 -6.43 -32.15
CA LEU A 303 2.08 -6.18 -32.08
C LEU A 303 1.80 -4.66 -32.12
N PRO A 304 0.72 -4.22 -32.79
CA PRO A 304 0.37 -2.81 -32.86
C PRO A 304 -0.02 -2.26 -31.50
N GLY A 305 0.33 -1.00 -31.25
CA GLY A 305 0.09 -0.34 -29.97
C GLY A 305 1.23 -0.55 -28.96
N MET A 306 0.92 -0.32 -27.68
CA MET A 306 1.87 -0.51 -26.59
C MET A 306 1.16 -0.60 -25.24
N VAL A 307 1.77 -1.34 -24.32
CA VAL A 307 1.34 -1.39 -22.92
C VAL A 307 1.93 -0.20 -22.16
N ARG A 308 1.08 0.56 -21.48
CA ARG A 308 1.50 1.66 -20.59
C ARG A 308 1.22 1.34 -19.13
N HIS A 309 2.20 1.62 -18.28
CA HIS A 309 2.08 1.45 -16.84
C HIS A 309 2.76 2.61 -16.09
N THR A 310 2.23 3.00 -14.94
CA THR A 310 2.83 4.07 -14.12
C THR A 310 3.26 3.49 -12.78
N PHE A 311 4.56 3.56 -12.51
CA PHE A 311 5.12 3.34 -11.19
C PHE A 311 5.23 4.69 -10.46
N THR A 312 5.42 4.63 -9.14
CA THR A 312 5.59 5.84 -8.32
C THR A 312 6.77 6.70 -8.76
N HIS A 313 7.81 6.09 -9.32
CA HIS A 313 9.07 6.76 -9.70
C HIS A 313 9.23 7.02 -11.21
N PHE A 314 8.53 6.31 -12.08
CA PHE A 314 8.66 6.43 -13.54
C PHE A 314 7.43 5.93 -14.28
N HIS A 315 7.27 6.35 -15.54
CA HIS A 315 6.29 5.79 -16.47
C HIS A 315 6.95 4.72 -17.34
N LEU A 316 6.24 3.64 -17.64
CA LEU A 316 6.72 2.55 -18.49
C LEU A 316 5.87 2.46 -19.75
N GLU A 317 6.53 2.36 -20.90
CA GLU A 317 5.92 1.97 -22.16
C GLU A 317 6.59 0.70 -22.68
N LEU A 318 5.80 -0.32 -23.02
CA LEU A 318 6.29 -1.58 -23.58
C LEU A 318 5.66 -1.84 -24.95
N LYS A 319 6.50 -2.10 -25.95
CA LYS A 319 6.05 -2.74 -27.19
C LYS A 319 6.13 -4.26 -27.01
N ILE A 320 5.16 -4.98 -27.53
CA ILE A 320 5.09 -6.43 -27.37
C ILE A 320 5.56 -7.10 -28.65
N ILE A 321 6.50 -8.02 -28.51
CA ILE A 321 7.02 -8.84 -29.60
C ILE A 321 6.42 -10.23 -29.44
N ARG A 322 5.61 -10.64 -30.40
CA ARG A 322 5.10 -12.01 -30.47
C ARG A 322 6.13 -12.86 -31.19
N LEU A 323 6.54 -13.94 -30.55
CA LEU A 323 7.42 -14.94 -31.11
C LEU A 323 6.56 -16.04 -31.72
N ASP A 324 6.80 -16.34 -32.99
CA ASP A 324 6.17 -17.43 -33.71
C ASP A 324 7.00 -18.69 -33.55
N LEU A 325 6.46 -19.65 -32.80
CA LEU A 325 7.15 -20.87 -32.37
C LEU A 325 6.55 -22.08 -33.08
N GLU A 326 7.38 -22.81 -33.81
CA GLU A 326 6.97 -24.08 -34.43
C GLU A 326 6.95 -25.26 -33.45
N GLU A 327 7.68 -25.15 -32.34
CA GLU A 327 7.74 -26.13 -31.28
C GLU A 327 7.91 -25.49 -29.90
N MET A 328 7.62 -26.28 -28.86
CA MET A 328 7.86 -25.88 -27.49
C MET A 328 9.37 -25.84 -27.22
N ILE A 329 9.90 -24.64 -27.06
CA ILE A 329 11.31 -24.44 -26.74
C ILE A 329 11.58 -24.55 -25.23
N ASN A 330 12.72 -25.14 -24.87
CA ASN A 330 13.20 -25.15 -23.50
C ASN A 330 14.10 -23.94 -23.26
N LEU A 331 13.57 -22.94 -22.56
CA LEU A 331 14.31 -21.74 -22.18
C LEU A 331 14.84 -21.88 -20.75
N GLN A 332 15.96 -21.23 -20.45
CA GLN A 332 16.48 -21.23 -19.08
C GLN A 332 15.63 -20.33 -18.18
N GLU A 333 15.55 -20.69 -16.90
CA GLU A 333 15.03 -19.84 -15.82
C GLU A 333 13.56 -19.41 -15.99
N GLY A 334 12.68 -20.33 -16.36
CA GLY A 334 11.24 -20.07 -16.47
C GLY A 334 10.42 -21.33 -16.60
N GLU A 335 9.13 -21.15 -16.91
CA GLU A 335 8.15 -22.22 -17.04
C GLU A 335 7.06 -21.86 -18.04
N TRP A 336 6.46 -22.90 -18.63
CA TRP A 336 5.32 -22.77 -19.54
C TRP A 336 4.01 -22.80 -18.75
N CYS A 337 3.30 -21.68 -18.74
CA CYS A 337 2.08 -21.47 -17.98
C CYS A 337 0.86 -21.42 -18.92
N PRO A 338 -0.25 -22.11 -18.64
CA PRO A 338 -1.49 -21.94 -19.40
C PRO A 338 -1.96 -20.49 -19.38
N VAL A 339 -2.31 -19.95 -20.55
CA VAL A 339 -2.71 -18.54 -20.71
C VAL A 339 -4.04 -18.25 -20.02
N ASP A 340 -4.95 -19.23 -20.00
CA ASP A 340 -6.25 -19.19 -19.34
C ASP A 340 -6.17 -19.27 -17.81
N GLU A 341 -5.07 -19.80 -17.27
CA GLU A 341 -4.78 -19.86 -15.83
C GLU A 341 -3.95 -18.67 -15.31
N LYS A 342 -3.84 -17.57 -16.07
CA LYS A 342 -2.99 -16.42 -15.71
C LYS A 342 -3.21 -15.87 -14.29
N ASP A 343 -4.41 -15.99 -13.73
CA ASP A 343 -4.73 -15.48 -12.40
C ASP A 343 -4.25 -16.39 -11.25
N ASN A 344 -3.80 -17.61 -11.56
CA ASN A 344 -3.16 -18.53 -10.62
C ASN A 344 -1.68 -18.17 -10.36
N TYR A 345 -1.12 -17.26 -11.15
CA TYR A 345 0.28 -16.85 -11.04
C TYR A 345 0.41 -15.48 -10.39
N ALA A 346 1.52 -15.28 -9.68
CA ALA A 346 1.92 -13.99 -9.11
C ALA A 346 2.32 -12.98 -10.19
N LEU A 347 1.37 -12.59 -11.05
CA LEU A 347 1.55 -11.62 -12.13
C LEU A 347 1.19 -10.21 -11.66
N PRO A 348 2.13 -9.25 -11.70
CA PRO A 348 1.82 -7.89 -11.35
C PRO A 348 0.99 -7.23 -12.45
N THR A 349 0.28 -6.15 -12.12
CA THR A 349 -0.66 -5.47 -13.03
C THR A 349 -0.07 -5.11 -14.39
N VAL A 350 1.22 -4.75 -14.47
CA VAL A 350 1.88 -4.50 -15.77
C VAL A 350 1.93 -5.74 -16.65
N MET A 351 2.15 -6.93 -16.08
CA MET A 351 2.18 -8.18 -16.83
C MET A 351 0.77 -8.61 -17.20
N LYS A 352 -0.22 -8.46 -16.30
CA LYS A 352 -1.64 -8.67 -16.64
C LYS A 352 -2.09 -7.80 -17.82
N LYS A 353 -1.57 -6.57 -17.94
CA LYS A 353 -1.81 -5.71 -19.11
C LYS A 353 -1.19 -6.25 -20.39
N ILE A 354 -0.04 -6.94 -20.34
CA ILE A 354 0.55 -7.62 -21.50
C ILE A 354 -0.36 -8.74 -21.96
N PHE A 355 -0.82 -9.60 -21.05
CA PHE A 355 -1.78 -10.67 -21.38
C PHE A 355 -3.03 -10.12 -22.06
N ASN A 356 -3.60 -9.04 -21.53
CA ASN A 356 -4.78 -8.41 -22.13
C ASN A 356 -4.47 -7.82 -23.52
N HIS A 357 -3.31 -7.17 -23.68
CA HIS A 357 -2.90 -6.59 -24.96
C HIS A 357 -2.69 -7.64 -26.06
N VAL A 358 -2.22 -8.84 -25.70
CA VAL A 358 -2.04 -9.94 -26.66
C VAL A 358 -3.37 -10.66 -26.96
N GLY A 359 -4.27 -10.74 -25.98
CA GLY A 359 -5.57 -11.40 -26.12
C GLY A 359 -6.67 -10.56 -26.79
N GLU A 360 -6.47 -9.25 -26.98
CA GLU A 360 -7.37 -8.43 -27.78
C GLU A 360 -7.19 -8.78 -29.27
N PRO A 361 -8.26 -9.13 -30.01
CA PRO A 361 -8.17 -9.32 -31.45
C PRO A 361 -7.62 -8.04 -32.08
N LEU A 362 -6.68 -8.20 -33.00
CA LEU A 362 -6.30 -7.15 -33.94
C LEU A 362 -7.58 -6.71 -34.66
N LEU A 363 -8.21 -5.63 -34.19
CA LEU A 363 -9.16 -4.90 -35.01
C LEU A 363 -8.32 -4.25 -36.10
N ASP A 364 -8.23 -4.93 -37.23
CA ASP A 364 -7.70 -4.39 -38.47
C ASP A 364 -8.34 -3.01 -38.71
N LEU A 365 -7.49 -1.97 -38.71
CA LEU A 365 -7.86 -0.62 -39.13
C LEU A 365 -7.87 -0.53 -40.66
#